data_AF-A0A534B2G4-F1
#
_entry.id   AF-A0A534B2G4-F1
#
_cell.length_a   1.000
_cell.length_b   1.000
_cell.length_c   1.000
_cell.angle_alpha   90.00
_cell.angle_beta   90.00
_cell.angle_gamma   90.00
#
_symmetry.space_group_name_H-M   'P 1'
#
loop_
_entity.id
_entity.type
_entity.pdbx_description
1 polymer ?
#
loop_
_entity_poly.entity_id
_entity_poly.type
_entity_poly.pdbx_seq_one_letter_code
_entity_poly.pdbx_strand_id
1 'polypeptide(L)'
;MNTFTIAARFCGPPGSSNGGYFAGLVATLASETVAVRLLKPPPLDTELTVDELEGGGWRVMQATEPIAEARPARLELAAKPAPDYLEAVEA
;
A
#
# COMPACT_ATOMS: atom_id res chain seq x y z
N MET A 1 17.97 -5.04 7.51
CA MET A 1 16.82 -4.23 7.98
C MET A 1 16.50 -3.25 6.87
N ASN A 2 15.33 -3.37 6.24
CA ASN A 2 14.87 -2.34 5.32
C ASN A 2 14.08 -1.30 6.10
N THR A 3 14.39 -0.02 5.89
CA THR A 3 13.61 1.09 6.42
C THR A 3 13.19 2.02 5.30
N PHE A 4 12.10 2.75 5.52
CA PHE A 4 11.70 3.83 4.63
C PHE A 4 10.95 4.93 5.40
N THR A 5 10.94 6.12 4.82
CA THR A 5 10.20 7.28 5.33
C THR A 5 9.33 7.85 4.21
N ILE A 6 8.12 8.28 4.56
CA ILE A 6 7.19 8.89 3.61
C ILE A 6 7.15 10.39 3.84
N ALA A 7 7.61 11.16 2.86
CA ALA A 7 7.61 12.62 2.96
C ALA A 7 6.18 13.19 3.03
N ALA A 8 5.97 14.27 3.78
CA ALA A 8 4.66 14.94 3.93
C ALA A 8 3.92 15.26 2.62
N ARG A 9 4.62 15.47 1.50
CA ARG A 9 4.00 15.72 0.19
C ARG A 9 3.18 14.54 -0.35
N PHE A 10 3.34 13.34 0.22
CA PHE A 10 2.60 12.14 -0.14
C PHE A 10 1.44 11.85 0.84
N CYS A 11 0.96 12.88 1.53
CA CYS A 11 -0.21 12.84 2.39
C CYS A 11 -1.48 12.47 1.60
N GLY A 12 -2.35 11.66 2.20
CA GLY A 12 -3.70 11.41 1.71
C GLY A 12 -4.72 12.08 2.64
N PRO A 13 -5.16 11.41 3.72
CA PRO A 13 -5.89 12.05 4.81
C PRO A 13 -4.96 12.89 5.70
N PRO A 14 -5.49 13.95 6.37
CA PRO A 14 -4.70 14.76 7.30
C PRO A 14 -3.91 13.92 8.31
N GLY A 15 -2.59 14.13 8.35
CA GLY A 15 -1.68 13.44 9.28
C GLY A 15 -1.28 12.02 8.90
N SER A 16 -1.62 11.54 7.69
CA SER A 16 -1.24 10.19 7.25
C SER A 16 -0.90 10.10 5.75
N SER A 17 -0.10 9.10 5.40
CA SER A 17 0.25 8.81 4.02
C SER A 17 -0.97 8.43 3.19
N ASN A 18 -0.94 8.76 1.89
CA ASN A 18 -1.83 8.19 0.91
C ASN A 18 -1.66 6.66 0.87
N GLY A 19 -2.76 5.92 1.02
CA GLY A 19 -2.71 4.46 1.09
C GLY A 19 -2.14 3.80 -0.16
N GLY A 20 -2.41 4.34 -1.35
CA GLY A 20 -1.84 3.85 -2.61
C GLY A 20 -0.34 4.12 -2.72
N TYR A 21 0.12 5.29 -2.28
CA TYR A 21 1.55 5.60 -2.24
C TYR A 21 2.29 4.69 -1.25
N PHE A 22 1.74 4.52 -0.04
CA PHE A 22 2.28 3.58 0.94
C PHE A 22 2.34 2.15 0.38
N ALA A 23 1.25 1.66 -0.19
CA ALA A 23 1.20 0.31 -0.76
C ALA A 23 2.19 0.15 -1.91
N GLY A 24 2.38 1.17 -2.74
CA GLY A 24 3.39 1.19 -3.80
C GLY A 24 4.81 1.07 -3.27
N LEU A 25 5.17 1.80 -2.21
CA LEU A 25 6.48 1.67 -1.56
C LEU A 25 6.71 0.28 -0.97
N VAL A 26 5.71 -0.29 -0.30
CA VAL A 26 5.83 -1.66 0.22
C VAL A 26 5.97 -2.66 -0.92
N ALA A 27 5.26 -2.46 -2.02
CA ALA A 27 5.36 -3.32 -3.20
C ALA A 27 6.73 -3.26 -3.89
N THR A 28 7.54 -2.22 -3.72
CA THR A 28 8.91 -2.20 -4.28
C THR A 28 9.85 -3.21 -3.61
N LEU A 29 9.45 -3.77 -2.47
CA LEU A 29 10.17 -4.84 -1.78
C LEU A 29 9.88 -6.22 -2.37
N ALA A 30 8.81 -6.33 -3.16
CA ALA A 30 8.33 -7.58 -3.71
C ALA A 30 8.76 -7.76 -5.17
N SER A 31 9.10 -9.00 -5.51
CA SER A 31 9.35 -9.43 -6.89
C SER A 31 8.06 -9.81 -7.63
N GLU A 32 6.94 -9.88 -6.90
CA GLU A 32 5.64 -10.37 -7.36
C GLU A 32 4.50 -9.50 -6.85
N THR A 33 3.28 -9.78 -7.31
CA THR A 33 2.08 -9.08 -6.86
C THR A 33 1.84 -9.35 -5.37
N VAL A 34 1.57 -8.29 -4.61
CA VAL A 34 1.28 -8.37 -3.17
C VAL A 34 -0.04 -7.68 -2.83
N ALA A 35 -0.75 -8.24 -1.87
CA ALA A 35 -1.85 -7.57 -1.18
C ALA A 35 -1.30 -6.86 0.05
N VAL A 36 -1.41 -5.52 0.07
CA VAL A 36 -1.01 -4.70 1.23
C VAL A 36 -2.25 -4.38 2.06
N ARG A 37 -2.24 -4.78 3.33
CA ARG A 37 -3.27 -4.46 4.31
C ARG A 37 -2.75 -3.44 5.30
N LEU A 38 -3.37 -2.25 5.30
CA LEU A 38 -3.16 -1.26 6.34
C LEU A 38 -3.89 -1.66 7.62
N LEU A 39 -3.17 -1.68 8.74
CA LEU A 39 -3.72 -1.92 10.09
C LEU A 39 -3.96 -0.60 10.83
N LYS A 40 -3.16 0.42 10.53
CA LYS A 40 -3.25 1.78 11.07
C LYS A 40 -2.93 2.81 9.98
N PRO A 41 -3.34 4.08 10.13
CA PRO A 41 -2.92 5.16 9.23
C PRO A 41 -1.39 5.28 9.23
N PRO A 42 -0.70 5.16 8.07
CA PRO A 42 0.75 5.26 8.05
C PRO A 42 1.23 6.68 8.35
N PRO A 43 2.22 6.86 9.23
CA PRO A 43 2.71 8.19 9.60
C PRO A 43 3.54 8.82 8.47
N LEU A 44 3.56 10.16 8.45
CA LEU A 44 4.42 10.97 7.58
C LEU A 44 5.70 11.34 8.33
N ASP A 45 6.78 11.57 7.58
CA ASP A 45 8.09 12.01 8.07
C ASP A 45 8.61 11.20 9.27
N THR A 46 8.19 9.94 9.36
CA THR A 46 8.55 8.99 10.41
C THR A 46 9.20 7.78 9.74
N GLU A 47 10.32 7.32 10.28
CA GLU A 47 10.97 6.10 9.81
C GLU A 47 10.15 4.87 10.19
N LEU A 48 9.97 3.98 9.22
CA LEU A 48 9.28 2.71 9.35
C LEU A 48 10.26 1.59 9.07
N THR A 49 10.20 0.52 9.86
CA THR A 49 11.00 -0.69 9.65
C THR A 49 10.16 -1.75 8.95
N VAL A 50 10.83 -2.63 8.22
CA VAL A 50 10.21 -3.75 7.54
C VAL A 50 10.85 -5.06 7.95
N ASP A 51 10.00 -5.95 8.44
CA ASP A 51 10.36 -7.31 8.83
C ASP A 51 9.78 -8.31 7.82
N GLU A 52 10.59 -9.29 7.42
CA GLU A 52 10.11 -10.40 6.59
C GLU A 52 9.26 -11.36 7.44
N LEU A 53 8.18 -11.85 6.84
CA LEU A 53 7.29 -12.84 7.43
C LEU A 53 7.58 -14.22 6.84
N GLU A 54 7.40 -15.25 7.67
CA GLU A 54 7.37 -16.63 7.19
C GLU A 54 6.30 -16.77 6.08
N GLY A 55 6.68 -17.37 4.95
CA GLY A 55 5.80 -17.52 3.78
C GLY A 55 5.89 -16.41 2.73
N GLY A 56 6.89 -15.52 2.81
CA GLY A 56 7.26 -14.63 1.69
C GLY A 56 6.53 -13.29 1.67
N GLY A 57 6.21 -12.74 2.85
CA GLY A 57 5.58 -11.42 2.99
C GLY A 57 6.39 -10.48 3.87
N TRP A 58 5.81 -9.32 4.16
CA TRP A 58 6.42 -8.30 5.00
C TRP A 58 5.46 -7.76 6.04
N ARG A 59 6.00 -7.31 7.16
CA ARG A 59 5.29 -6.51 8.16
C ARG A 59 6.00 -5.18 8.30
N VAL A 60 5.24 -4.10 8.19
CA VAL A 60 5.75 -2.73 8.37
C VAL A 60 5.43 -2.29 9.79
N MET A 61 6.46 -1.82 10.48
CA MET A 61 6.39 -1.44 11.89
C MET A 61 6.69 0.05 12.05
N GLN A 62 5.95 0.69 12.96
CA GLN A 62 6.31 1.97 13.56
C GLN A 62 6.86 1.66 14.95
N ALA A 63 8.17 1.78 15.14
CA ALA A 63 8.85 1.29 16.33
C ALA A 63 8.48 -0.19 16.61
N THR A 64 7.64 -0.45 17.62
CA THR A 64 7.20 -1.81 17.99
C THR A 64 5.78 -2.14 17.53
N GLU A 65 5.08 -1.20 16.89
CA GLU A 65 3.68 -1.39 16.50
C GLU A 65 3.54 -1.75 15.01
N PRO A 66 2.83 -2.83 14.67
CA PRO A 66 2.54 -3.15 13.28
C PRO A 66 1.52 -2.17 12.71
N ILE A 67 1.85 -1.54 11.59
CA ILE A 67 0.96 -0.61 10.89
C ILE A 67 0.46 -1.16 9.56
N ALA A 68 1.16 -2.13 8.96
CA ALA A 68 0.72 -2.81 7.75
C ALA A 68 1.32 -4.21 7.61
N GLU A 69 0.66 -5.05 6.82
CA GLU A 69 1.19 -6.33 6.35
C GLU A 69 1.08 -6.40 4.84
N ALA A 70 2.04 -7.06 4.20
CA ALA A 70 2.02 -7.39 2.78
C ALA A 70 2.24 -8.89 2.61
N ARG A 71 1.44 -9.52 1.75
CA ARG A 71 1.56 -10.95 1.43
C ARG A 71 1.46 -11.15 -0.08
N PRO A 72 2.12 -12.19 -0.65
CA PRO A 72 1.93 -12.57 -2.04
C PRO A 72 0.45 -12.76 -2.36
N ALA A 73 0.03 -12.26 -3.51
CA ALA A 73 -1.37 -12.31 -3.92
C ALA A 73 -1.49 -12.42 -5.44
N ARG A 74 -2.59 -13.03 -5.90
CA ARG A 74 -3.00 -13.00 -7.30
C ARG A 74 -4.08 -11.95 -7.48
N LEU A 75 -3.86 -10.98 -8.36
CA LEU A 75 -4.88 -10.00 -8.71
C LEU A 75 -5.77 -10.59 -9.81
N GLU A 76 -7.01 -10.92 -9.45
CA GLU A 76 -8.05 -11.33 -10.39
C GLU A 76 -9.06 -10.20 -10.54
N LEU A 77 -9.11 -9.59 -11.73
CA LEU A 77 -10.03 -8.49 -12.04
C LEU A 77 -10.92 -8.91 -13.21
N ALA A 78 -12.23 -8.96 -12.96
CA ALA A 78 -13.23 -9.01 -14.02
C ALA A 78 -13.54 -7.58 -14.46
N ALA A 79 -12.89 -7.11 -15.52
CA ALA A 79 -13.16 -5.80 -16.08
C ALA A 79 -14.63 -5.73 -16.53
N LYS A 80 -15.36 -4.71 -16.07
CA LYS A 80 -16.67 -4.40 -16.64
C LYS A 80 -16.49 -3.95 -18.09
N PRO A 81 -17.46 -4.23 -18.99
CA PRO A 81 -17.44 -3.63 -20.31
C PRO A 81 -17.37 -2.11 -20.20
N ALA A 82 -16.68 -1.49 -21.14
CA ALA A 82 -16.66 -0.03 -21.24
C ALA A 82 -18.10 0.48 -21.48
N PRO A 83 -18.46 1.66 -20.95
CA PRO A 83 -19.72 2.29 -21.29
C PRO A 83 -19.77 2.58 -22.79
N ASP A 84 -20.97 2.63 -23.35
CA ASP A 84 -21.15 3.12 -24.71
C ASP A 84 -20.97 4.65 -24.79
N TYR A 85 -20.95 5.20 -26.01
CA TYR A 85 -20.75 6.62 -26.24
C TYR A 85 -21.82 7.49 -25.57
N LEU A 86 -23.08 7.08 -25.58
CA LEU A 86 -24.18 7.87 -25.03
C LEU A 86 -24.14 7.85 -23.49
N GLU A 87 -23.92 6.68 -22.91
CA GLU A 87 -23.73 6.52 -21.46
C GLU A 87 -22.56 7.37 -20.93
N ALA A 88 -21.47 7.47 -21.69
CA ALA A 88 -20.31 8.28 -21.32
C ALA A 88 -20.56 9.80 -21.42
N VAL A 89 -21.43 10.25 -22.32
CA VAL A 89 -21.77 11.67 -22.50
C VAL A 89 -22.76 12.17 -21.43
N GLU A 90 -23.57 11.29 -20.85
CA GLU A 90 -24.59 11.64 -19.84
C GLU A 90 -24.08 11.70 -18.38
N ALA A 91 -22.84 11.29 -18.10
CA ALA A 91 -22.25 11.22 -16.75
C ALA A 91 -21.59 12.53 -16.29
#